data_AF-A0AAN7ZBY9-F1
#
_entry.id   AF-A0AAN7ZBY9-F1
#
_cell.length_a   1.000
_cell.length_b   1.000
_cell.length_c   1.000
_cell.angle_alpha   90.00
_cell.angle_beta   90.00
_cell.angle_gamma   90.00
#
_symmetry.space_group_name_H-M   'P 1'
#
loop_
_entity.id
_entity.type
_entity.pdbx_description
1 polymer ?
#
loop_
_entity_poly.entity_id
_entity_poly.type
_entity_poly.pdbx_seq_one_letter_code
_entity_poly.pdbx_strand_id
1 'polypeptide(L)'
;MMGISQTQPQAKPSQTSPRKRAFQFVYVSGRGATQEPGRFSAIFARVKGETEVALAELRKKYPLLHASSVRPAAVDASAHQAILPYIPTQPFAYRMLGPVLLKPVQLGLPSLHSPTQPLGRFLAEMAIGKHAVGPAQDIAMIGEFPIYENSAFRRLAGLDPK
;
A
#
# COMPACT_ATOMS: atom_id res chain seq x y z
N MET A 1 54.22 37.81 10.61
CA MET A 1 52.80 37.39 10.68
C MET A 1 52.36 37.11 9.23
N MET A 2 52.60 35.90 8.71
CA MET A 2 51.70 34.72 8.72
C MET A 2 50.30 34.98 8.14
N GLY A 3 49.99 34.30 7.03
CA GLY A 3 48.68 34.29 6.39
C GLY A 3 48.65 33.60 5.02
N ILE A 4 49.23 32.41 4.89
CA ILE A 4 49.07 31.55 3.70
C ILE A 4 47.67 30.93 3.75
N SER A 5 46.77 31.41 2.89
CA SER A 5 45.43 30.85 2.70
C SER A 5 45.56 29.56 1.88
N GLN A 6 45.47 28.41 2.56
CA GLN A 6 45.38 27.10 1.89
C GLN A 6 43.99 26.93 1.30
N THR A 7 43.87 27.00 -0.01
CA THR A 7 42.68 26.55 -0.74
C THR A 7 42.62 25.02 -0.67
N GLN A 8 41.71 24.50 0.13
CA GLN A 8 41.39 23.07 0.13
C GLN A 8 40.85 22.65 -1.25
N PRO A 9 41.35 21.56 -1.85
CA PRO A 9 40.77 21.05 -3.09
C PRO A 9 39.35 20.54 -2.80
N GLN A 10 38.37 21.08 -3.52
CA GLN A 10 37.00 20.61 -3.53
C GLN A 10 36.98 19.10 -3.84
N ALA A 11 36.46 18.31 -2.91
CA ALA A 11 36.22 16.90 -3.11
C ALA A 11 35.26 16.72 -4.30
N LYS A 12 35.71 15.99 -5.34
CA LYS A 12 34.85 15.52 -6.42
C LYS A 12 33.65 14.78 -5.80
N PRO A 13 32.41 14.96 -6.30
CA PRO A 13 31.29 14.15 -5.86
C PRO A 13 31.66 12.70 -6.08
N SER A 14 31.72 11.94 -4.99
CA SER A 14 31.94 10.51 -5.03
C SER A 14 30.83 9.91 -5.89
N GLN A 15 31.22 9.40 -7.05
CA GLN A 15 30.35 8.54 -7.85
C GLN A 15 30.05 7.32 -6.98
N THR A 16 28.94 7.40 -6.24
CA THR A 16 28.36 6.23 -5.59
C THR A 16 27.93 5.33 -6.73
N SER A 17 28.59 4.18 -6.85
CA SER A 17 28.11 3.09 -7.69
C SER A 17 26.60 2.92 -7.45
N PRO A 18 25.77 2.66 -8.48
CA PRO A 18 24.34 2.44 -8.25
C PRO A 18 24.23 1.21 -7.37
N ARG A 19 24.07 1.41 -6.06
CA ARG A 19 23.72 0.37 -5.11
C ARG A 19 22.45 -0.23 -5.69
N LYS A 20 22.50 -1.49 -6.14
CA LYS A 20 21.37 -2.19 -6.80
C LYS A 20 20.14 -2.03 -5.91
N ARG A 21 19.32 -1.02 -6.19
CA ARG A 21 18.20 -0.65 -5.33
C ARG A 21 17.09 -1.64 -5.65
N ALA A 22 16.50 -2.23 -4.61
CA ALA A 22 15.36 -3.10 -4.80
C ALA A 22 14.22 -2.34 -5.50
N PHE A 23 13.57 -3.00 -6.45
CA PHE A 23 12.36 -2.53 -7.10
C PHE A 23 11.17 -2.82 -6.18
N GLN A 24 10.54 -1.77 -5.68
CA GLN A 24 9.40 -1.87 -4.79
C GLN A 24 8.12 -1.99 -5.61
N PHE A 25 7.36 -3.05 -5.40
CA PHE A 25 6.07 -3.26 -6.06
C PHE A 25 4.97 -3.35 -5.00
N VAL A 26 3.92 -2.56 -5.17
CA VAL A 26 2.78 -2.52 -4.24
C VAL A 26 1.54 -2.97 -4.99
N TYR A 27 0.98 -4.09 -4.56
CA TYR A 27 -0.26 -4.61 -5.10
C TYR A 27 -1.45 -4.13 -4.29
N VAL A 28 -2.42 -3.49 -4.94
CA VAL A 28 -3.69 -3.10 -4.31
C VAL A 28 -4.66 -4.28 -4.41
N SER A 29 -4.79 -5.00 -3.30
CA SER A 29 -5.68 -6.14 -3.12
C SER A 29 -7.03 -5.70 -2.55
N GLY A 30 -7.76 -6.60 -1.90
CA GLY A 30 -9.04 -6.31 -1.26
C GLY A 30 -9.20 -7.07 0.05
N ARG A 31 -9.84 -6.44 1.04
CA ARG A 31 -10.27 -7.13 2.26
C ARG A 31 -11.18 -8.30 1.83
N GLY A 32 -10.90 -9.50 2.34
CA GLY A 32 -11.59 -10.73 1.95
C GLY A 32 -10.92 -11.52 0.81
N ALA A 33 -9.79 -11.05 0.27
CA ALA A 33 -8.93 -11.90 -0.56
C ALA A 33 -8.47 -13.15 0.21
N THR A 34 -8.48 -14.31 -0.45
CA THR A 34 -8.15 -15.61 0.15
C THR A 34 -7.16 -16.38 -0.70
N GLN A 35 -6.11 -16.90 -0.06
CA GLN A 35 -5.15 -17.82 -0.69
C GLN A 35 -5.69 -19.25 -0.78
N GLU A 36 -6.81 -19.53 -0.12
CA GLU A 36 -7.49 -20.83 -0.09
C GLU A 36 -8.93 -20.66 -0.59
N PRO A 37 -9.13 -20.46 -1.90
CA PRO A 37 -10.47 -20.29 -2.46
C PRO A 37 -11.25 -21.60 -2.42
N GLY A 38 -12.48 -21.53 -1.90
CA GLY A 38 -13.46 -22.62 -1.94
C GLY A 38 -14.51 -22.41 -3.04
N ARG A 39 -15.43 -23.37 -3.17
CA ARG A 39 -16.54 -23.32 -4.16
C ARG A 39 -17.44 -22.09 -4.02
N PHE A 40 -17.52 -21.51 -2.82
CA PHE A 40 -18.36 -20.35 -2.50
C PHE A 40 -17.57 -19.05 -2.33
N SER A 41 -16.26 -19.05 -2.61
CA SER A 41 -15.47 -17.82 -2.56
C SER A 41 -15.90 -16.87 -3.67
N ALA A 42 -16.09 -15.59 -3.31
CA ALA A 42 -16.33 -14.55 -4.31
C ALA A 42 -15.18 -14.53 -5.34
N ILE A 43 -15.52 -14.30 -6.62
CA ILE A 43 -14.53 -14.33 -7.71
C ILE A 43 -13.36 -13.38 -7.43
N PHE A 44 -13.66 -12.16 -6.94
CA PHE A 44 -12.61 -11.21 -6.59
C PHE A 44 -11.70 -11.73 -5.47
N ALA A 45 -12.25 -12.40 -4.46
CA ALA A 45 -11.49 -12.89 -3.32
C ALA A 45 -10.46 -13.93 -3.76
N ARG A 46 -10.90 -14.84 -4.65
CA ARG A 46 -10.04 -15.84 -5.29
C ARG A 46 -8.94 -15.18 -6.12
N VAL A 47 -9.30 -14.37 -7.11
CA VAL A 47 -8.33 -13.77 -8.05
C VAL A 47 -7.31 -12.90 -7.30
N LYS A 48 -7.77 -12.08 -6.35
CA LYS A 48 -6.88 -11.24 -5.55
C LYS A 48 -5.92 -12.06 -4.69
N GLY A 49 -6.38 -13.14 -4.07
CA GLY A 49 -5.53 -14.01 -3.25
C GLY A 49 -4.56 -14.86 -4.08
N GLU A 50 -4.99 -15.41 -5.21
CA GLU A 50 -4.09 -16.10 -6.15
C GLU A 50 -2.98 -15.17 -6.66
N THR A 51 -3.30 -13.89 -6.88
CA THR A 51 -2.29 -12.87 -7.26
C THR A 51 -1.28 -12.61 -6.13
N GLU A 52 -1.71 -12.60 -4.87
CA GLU A 52 -0.81 -12.45 -3.71
C GLU A 52 0.17 -13.63 -3.63
N VAL A 53 -0.31 -14.86 -3.85
CA VAL A 53 0.55 -16.06 -3.91
C VAL A 53 1.55 -15.96 -5.06
N ALA A 54 1.09 -15.57 -6.26
CA ALA A 54 1.96 -15.44 -7.43
C ALA A 54 3.04 -14.37 -7.23
N LEU A 55 2.72 -13.23 -6.60
CA LEU A 55 3.68 -12.18 -6.28
C LEU A 55 4.69 -12.61 -5.21
N ALA A 56 4.26 -13.40 -4.22
CA ALA A 56 5.15 -13.97 -3.23
C ALA A 56 6.20 -14.91 -3.88
N GLU A 57 5.77 -15.78 -4.78
CA GLU A 57 6.67 -16.64 -5.55
C GLU A 57 7.60 -15.83 -6.47
N LEU A 58 7.08 -14.75 -7.08
CA LEU A 58 7.90 -13.87 -7.91
C LEU A 58 9.00 -13.17 -7.10
N ARG A 59 8.67 -12.68 -5.90
CA ARG A 59 9.64 -12.12 -4.95
C ARG A 59 10.70 -13.15 -4.55
N LYS A 60 10.30 -14.39 -4.26
CA LYS A 60 11.23 -15.48 -3.94
C LYS A 60 12.21 -15.77 -5.09
N LYS A 61 11.72 -15.68 -6.33
CA LYS A 61 12.55 -15.89 -7.54
C LYS A 61 13.49 -14.72 -7.83
N TYR A 62 13.09 -13.49 -7.51
CA TYR A 62 13.84 -12.28 -7.82
C TYR A 62 14.15 -11.47 -6.55
N PRO A 63 15.32 -11.66 -5.92
CA PRO A 63 15.65 -11.02 -4.64
C PRO A 63 15.64 -9.49 -4.66
N LEU A 64 15.77 -8.86 -5.84
CA LEU A 64 15.66 -7.41 -5.98
C LEU A 64 14.22 -6.92 -6.17
N LEU A 65 13.24 -7.81 -6.33
CA LEU A 65 11.81 -7.46 -6.37
C LEU A 65 11.24 -7.51 -4.96
N HIS A 66 10.99 -6.35 -4.39
CA HIS A 66 10.32 -6.22 -3.11
C HIS A 66 8.83 -5.97 -3.32
N ALA A 67 8.09 -7.06 -3.57
CA ALA A 67 6.64 -7.01 -3.68
C ALA A 67 5.96 -7.01 -2.30
N SER A 68 4.80 -6.35 -2.21
CA SER A 68 3.92 -6.29 -1.04
C SER A 68 2.45 -6.16 -1.48
N SER A 69 1.49 -6.54 -0.63
CA SER A 69 0.05 -6.39 -0.87
C SER A 69 -0.61 -5.49 0.16
N VAL A 70 -1.55 -4.65 -0.23
CA VAL A 70 -2.37 -3.84 0.69
C VAL A 70 -3.85 -4.12 0.44
N ARG A 71 -4.62 -4.36 1.50
CA ARG A 71 -6.05 -4.68 1.48
C ARG A 71 -6.87 -3.51 2.08
N PRO A 72 -7.21 -2.48 1.30
CA PRO A 72 -7.77 -1.22 1.81
C PRO A 72 -9.23 -1.29 2.27
N ALA A 73 -9.92 -2.42 2.18
CA ALA A 73 -11.35 -2.52 2.49
C ALA A 73 -12.19 -1.48 1.71
N ALA A 74 -12.99 -0.64 2.38
CA ALA A 74 -13.88 0.34 1.75
C ALA A 74 -13.13 1.62 1.38
N VAL A 75 -12.85 1.80 0.09
CA VAL A 75 -12.18 2.98 -0.46
C VAL A 75 -13.17 4.13 -0.60
N ASP A 76 -12.86 5.27 0.02
CA ASP A 76 -13.72 6.45 0.07
C ASP A 76 -13.04 7.66 -0.58
N ALA A 77 -13.65 8.11 -1.68
CA ALA A 77 -13.21 9.27 -2.43
C ALA A 77 -14.01 10.55 -2.13
N SER A 78 -15.05 10.47 -1.30
CA SER A 78 -16.03 11.57 -1.12
C SER A 78 -15.39 12.89 -0.68
N ALA A 79 -14.32 12.82 0.11
CA ALA A 79 -13.58 14.00 0.59
C ALA A 79 -12.37 14.40 -0.28
N HIS A 80 -12.11 13.72 -1.41
CA HIS A 80 -10.90 13.92 -2.21
C HIS A 80 -11.22 14.57 -3.56
N GLN A 81 -11.48 15.89 -3.54
CA GLN A 81 -11.96 16.65 -4.70
C GLN A 81 -11.09 16.50 -5.95
N ALA A 82 -9.77 16.43 -5.80
CA ALA A 82 -8.82 16.34 -6.90
C ALA A 82 -9.00 15.09 -7.78
N ILE A 83 -9.53 13.99 -7.23
CA ILE A 83 -9.71 12.73 -7.97
C ILE A 83 -11.13 12.50 -8.47
N LEU A 84 -12.12 13.25 -7.96
CA LEU A 84 -13.53 13.04 -8.30
C LEU A 84 -13.81 13.03 -9.82
N PRO A 85 -13.20 13.90 -10.66
CA PRO A 85 -13.43 13.88 -12.10
C PRO A 85 -12.94 12.59 -12.80
N TYR A 86 -12.04 11.83 -12.17
CA TYR A 86 -11.44 10.62 -12.73
C TYR A 86 -12.13 9.32 -12.24
N ILE A 87 -13.09 9.44 -11.32
CA ILE A 87 -13.81 8.28 -10.80
C ILE A 87 -14.90 7.90 -11.80
N PRO A 88 -14.91 6.64 -12.29
CA PRO A 88 -15.92 6.21 -13.23
C PRO A 88 -17.31 6.30 -12.60
N THR A 89 -18.29 6.67 -13.42
CA THR A 89 -19.70 6.69 -13.01
C THR A 89 -20.10 5.28 -12.59
N GLN A 90 -20.37 5.10 -11.30
CA GLN A 90 -20.79 3.81 -10.75
C GLN A 90 -22.18 3.44 -11.27
N PRO A 91 -22.50 2.13 -11.40
CA PRO A 91 -23.85 1.70 -11.69
C PRO A 91 -24.86 2.27 -10.68
N PHE A 92 -26.08 2.54 -11.12
CA PHE A 92 -27.10 3.21 -10.30
C PHE A 92 -27.29 2.56 -8.92
N ALA A 93 -27.33 1.23 -8.86
CA ALA A 93 -27.41 0.48 -7.60
C ALA A 93 -26.27 0.81 -6.63
N TYR A 94 -25.03 0.91 -7.11
CA TYR A 94 -23.87 1.30 -6.30
C TYR A 94 -23.90 2.78 -5.90
N ARG A 95 -24.43 3.67 -6.76
CA ARG A 95 -24.60 5.09 -6.40
C ARG A 95 -25.63 5.29 -5.28
N MET A 96 -26.70 4.49 -5.27
CA MET A 96 -27.76 4.57 -4.27
C MET A 96 -27.38 3.87 -2.96
N LEU A 97 -26.76 2.68 -3.03
CA LEU A 97 -26.36 1.92 -1.84
C LEU A 97 -25.03 2.41 -1.24
N GLY A 98 -24.15 3.02 -2.04
CA GLY A 98 -22.83 3.48 -1.62
C GLY A 98 -22.88 4.38 -0.38
N PRO A 99 -23.60 5.51 -0.41
CA PRO A 99 -23.73 6.39 0.76
C PRO A 99 -24.36 5.72 1.99
N VAL A 100 -25.28 4.77 1.79
CA VAL A 100 -25.95 4.03 2.86
C VAL A 100 -25.01 3.03 3.52
N LEU A 101 -24.10 2.40 2.76
CA LEU A 101 -23.12 1.44 3.26
C LEU A 101 -21.85 2.11 3.81
N LEU A 102 -21.43 3.23 3.20
CA LEU A 102 -20.23 3.97 3.61
C LEU A 102 -20.44 4.76 4.91
N LYS A 103 -21.62 5.34 5.16
CA LYS A 103 -21.87 6.09 6.40
C LYS A 103 -21.67 5.25 7.68
N PRO A 104 -22.22 4.02 7.79
CA PRO A 104 -21.94 3.14 8.93
C PRO A 104 -20.45 2.76 9.03
N VAL A 105 -19.76 2.58 7.91
CA VAL A 105 -18.32 2.29 7.92
C VAL A 105 -17.51 3.48 8.42
N GLN A 106 -17.84 4.70 7.96
CA GLN A 106 -17.23 5.95 8.42
C GLN A 106 -17.48 6.21 9.91
N LEU A 107 -18.67 5.87 10.44
CA LEU A 107 -19.09 6.25 11.79
C LEU A 107 -18.88 5.15 12.84
N GLY A 108 -18.84 3.87 12.44
CA GLY A 108 -18.85 2.73 13.38
C GLY A 108 -17.83 1.63 13.10
N LEU A 109 -17.17 1.63 11.94
CA LEU A 109 -16.17 0.61 11.57
C LEU A 109 -14.94 1.25 10.90
N PRO A 110 -14.18 2.13 11.59
CA PRO A 110 -13.05 2.85 11.01
C PRO A 110 -11.98 1.91 10.45
N SER A 111 -11.82 0.71 11.03
CA SER A 111 -10.91 -0.35 10.56
C SER A 111 -11.26 -0.96 9.18
N LEU A 112 -12.36 -0.51 8.58
CA LEU A 112 -12.75 -0.86 7.21
C LEU A 112 -12.75 0.36 6.27
N HIS A 113 -12.46 1.56 6.78
CA HIS A 113 -12.53 2.81 6.03
C HIS A 113 -11.15 3.22 5.50
N SER A 114 -11.07 3.50 4.20
CA SER A 114 -9.87 3.99 3.52
C SER A 114 -10.13 5.30 2.80
N PRO A 115 -9.84 6.46 3.41
CA PRO A 115 -9.86 7.73 2.69
C PRO A 115 -8.77 7.75 1.61
N THR A 116 -9.16 8.05 0.38
CA THR A 116 -8.28 7.93 -0.80
C THR A 116 -7.04 8.82 -0.76
N GLN A 117 -7.08 10.00 -0.14
CA GLN A 117 -5.91 10.88 -0.06
C GLN A 117 -4.81 10.26 0.84
N PRO A 118 -5.08 9.90 2.11
CA PRO A 118 -4.13 9.13 2.92
C PRO A 118 -3.72 7.80 2.30
N LEU A 119 -4.66 7.04 1.72
CA LEU A 119 -4.35 5.76 1.08
C LEU A 119 -3.38 5.94 -0.09
N GLY A 120 -3.65 6.89 -0.99
CA GLY A 120 -2.80 7.17 -2.14
C GLY A 120 -1.39 7.58 -1.74
N ARG A 121 -1.27 8.44 -0.72
CA ARG A 121 0.03 8.80 -0.13
C ARG A 121 0.75 7.59 0.42
N PHE A 122 0.09 6.76 1.22
CA PHE A 122 0.68 5.57 1.82
C PHE A 122 1.19 4.59 0.76
N LEU A 123 0.38 4.30 -0.27
CA LEU A 123 0.77 3.41 -1.37
C LEU A 123 1.98 3.95 -2.15
N ALA A 124 2.00 5.25 -2.44
CA ALA A 124 3.14 5.90 -3.09
C ALA A 124 4.40 5.85 -2.21
N GLU A 125 4.26 6.07 -0.90
CA GLU A 125 5.35 5.98 0.07
C GLU A 125 5.92 4.54 0.13
N MET A 126 5.07 3.51 0.13
CA MET A 126 5.50 2.11 0.03
C MET A 126 6.24 1.82 -1.28
N ALA A 127 5.75 2.35 -2.41
CA ALA A 127 6.35 2.17 -3.72
C ALA A 127 7.73 2.85 -3.86
N ILE A 128 8.08 3.78 -2.98
CA ILE A 128 9.44 4.35 -2.87
C ILE A 128 10.26 3.78 -1.71
N GLY A 129 9.77 2.72 -1.06
CA GLY A 129 10.49 1.96 -0.04
C GLY A 129 10.30 2.43 1.40
N LYS A 130 9.30 3.27 1.68
CA LYS A 130 8.91 3.60 3.05
C LYS A 130 7.99 2.53 3.63
N HIS A 131 7.83 2.53 4.95
CA HIS A 131 6.91 1.63 5.68
C HIS A 131 7.24 0.14 5.59
N ALA A 132 8.46 -0.24 5.22
CA ALA A 132 8.90 -1.62 5.32
C ALA A 132 8.95 -2.03 6.80
N VAL A 133 7.98 -2.84 7.21
CA VAL A 133 7.86 -3.36 8.57
C VAL A 133 7.80 -4.87 8.55
N GLY A 134 8.25 -5.49 9.63
CA GLY A 134 8.18 -6.94 9.79
C GLY A 134 6.75 -7.44 10.06
N PRO A 135 6.60 -8.74 10.34
CA PRO A 135 5.32 -9.34 10.71
C PRO A 135 4.69 -8.60 11.90
N ALA A 136 3.37 -8.40 11.84
CA ALA A 136 2.58 -7.77 12.90
C ALA A 136 1.17 -8.39 12.92
N GLN A 137 0.37 -8.10 13.94
CA GLN A 137 -1.00 -8.65 14.07
C GLN A 137 -1.87 -8.37 12.82
N ASP A 138 -1.65 -7.23 12.17
CA ASP A 138 -2.37 -6.74 11.00
C ASP A 138 -1.56 -6.88 9.69
N ILE A 139 -0.42 -7.58 9.74
CA ILE A 139 0.47 -7.82 8.60
C ILE A 139 0.80 -9.30 8.52
N ALA A 140 0.09 -9.99 7.64
CA ALA A 140 0.36 -11.40 7.34
C ALA A 140 1.54 -11.54 6.38
N MET A 141 2.18 -12.71 6.38
CA MET A 141 3.33 -13.01 5.54
C MET A 141 3.11 -14.27 4.71
N ILE A 142 3.46 -14.21 3.42
CA ILE A 142 3.69 -15.40 2.58
C ILE A 142 5.20 -15.47 2.34
N GLY A 143 5.92 -16.20 3.18
CA GLY A 143 7.39 -16.13 3.21
C GLY A 143 7.86 -14.71 3.56
N GLU A 144 8.56 -14.04 2.64
CA GLU A 144 8.97 -12.64 2.79
C GLU A 144 8.00 -11.61 2.21
N PHE A 145 6.85 -12.05 1.67
CA PHE A 145 5.86 -11.17 1.06
C PHE A 145 4.84 -10.66 2.10
N PRO A 146 4.89 -9.37 2.48
CA PRO A 146 3.95 -8.82 3.45
C PRO A 146 2.60 -8.47 2.82
N ILE A 147 1.54 -8.78 3.55
CA ILE A 147 0.14 -8.46 3.23
C ILE A 147 -0.40 -7.56 4.35
N TYR A 148 -0.59 -6.29 4.04
CA TYR A 148 -1.08 -5.26 4.94
C TYR A 148 -2.60 -5.25 4.92
N GLU A 149 -3.23 -5.57 6.05
CA GLU A 149 -4.65 -5.32 6.24
C GLU A 149 -4.94 -3.81 6.38
N ASN A 150 -6.21 -3.42 6.26
CA ASN A 150 -6.60 -2.02 6.36
C ASN A 150 -6.12 -1.37 7.67
N SER A 151 -6.19 -2.09 8.79
CA SER A 151 -5.70 -1.62 10.09
C SER A 151 -4.20 -1.31 10.09
N ALA A 152 -3.38 -2.11 9.39
CA ALA A 152 -1.95 -1.83 9.24
C ALA A 152 -1.71 -0.54 8.47
N PHE A 153 -2.42 -0.37 7.35
CA PHE A 153 -2.39 0.89 6.59
C PHE A 153 -2.76 2.07 7.49
N ARG A 154 -3.90 2.01 8.18
CA ARG A 154 -4.40 3.13 8.98
C ARG A 154 -3.44 3.51 10.10
N ARG A 155 -2.89 2.52 10.81
CA ARG A 155 -1.87 2.72 11.84
C ARG A 155 -0.60 3.35 11.28
N LEU A 156 -0.07 2.84 10.18
CA LEU A 156 1.17 3.34 9.57
C LEU A 156 0.99 4.71 8.89
N ALA A 157 -0.23 5.02 8.43
CA ALA A 157 -0.59 6.31 7.85
C ALA A 157 -0.99 7.35 8.93
N GLY A 158 -1.03 6.98 10.21
CA GLY A 158 -1.40 7.87 11.32
C GLY A 158 -2.89 8.24 11.37
N LEU A 159 -3.76 7.39 10.83
CA LEU A 159 -5.22 7.56 10.86
C LEU A 159 -5.87 7.05 12.15
N ASP A 160 -5.19 6.13 12.85
CA ASP A 160 -5.63 5.59 14.12
C ASP A 160 -4.64 5.98 15.23
N PRO A 161 -5.12 6.22 16.47
CA PRO A 161 -4.25 6.48 17.62
C PRO A 161 -3.34 5.27 17.90
N LYS A 162 -2.14 5.54 18.41
CA LYS A 162 -1.12 4.53 18.73
C LYS A 162 -1.49 3.71 19.96
#